data_AF-X6NEX4-F1
#
_entry.id   AF-X6NEX4-F1
#
_cell.length_a   1.000
_cell.length_b   1.000
_cell.length_c   1.000
_cell.angle_alpha   90.00
_cell.angle_beta   90.00
_cell.angle_gamma   90.00
#
_symmetry.space_group_name_H-M   'P 1'
#
loop_
_entity.id
_entity.type
_entity.pdbx_description
1 polymer ?
#
loop_
_entity_poly.entity_id
_entity_poly.type
_entity_poly.pdbx_seq_one_letter_code
_entity_poly.pdbx_strand_id
1 'polypeptide(L)'
;MFNCKKINGEFYLWNAGSLKCYEPWQFVFVGIYGLVLLFPILICWRLWRLSQEYDETVVVQVRYLNYAAFTRSYSKRSWWYESVMMGRRILIISIYSAPVDNPNLIRALMAFACGGILAFHAYARPFLKKENNFYETVLLMTLFLVATLSTVDTADKSTMEYVQTGLCIIPLIFLPWLCIKYCGAKVHAAKKNEKDSKYERMKEDENHGNEEGDDDNDDNDNDNNDNEREERSDYNQQSLDPQNEMSLSSVSFDTGTRSLKKKKNTLLF
;
A
#
# COMPACT_ATOMS: atom_id res chain seq x y z
N MET A 1 26.93 8.25 -9.21
CA MET A 1 28.02 8.05 -10.19
C MET A 1 29.11 9.06 -9.86
N PHE A 2 30.39 8.66 -9.89
CA PHE A 2 31.45 9.37 -9.17
C PHE A 2 31.95 10.62 -9.93
N ASN A 3 31.93 11.79 -9.30
CA ASN A 3 32.54 13.01 -9.85
C ASN A 3 34.04 12.97 -9.54
N CYS A 4 34.86 12.74 -10.56
CA CYS A 4 36.28 12.43 -10.43
C CYS A 4 37.12 13.51 -11.09
N LYS A 5 38.12 14.02 -10.36
CA LYS A 5 39.10 14.98 -10.89
C LYS A 5 40.44 14.30 -11.08
N LYS A 6 41.09 14.56 -12.21
CA LYS A 6 42.44 14.07 -12.49
C LYS A 6 43.48 14.92 -11.74
N ILE A 7 44.27 14.31 -10.87
CA ILE A 7 45.40 14.93 -10.15
C ILE A 7 46.60 14.00 -10.31
N ASN A 8 47.71 14.50 -10.86
CA ASN A 8 48.95 13.74 -11.06
C ASN A 8 48.79 12.41 -11.85
N GLY A 9 47.87 12.38 -12.81
CA GLY A 9 47.64 11.18 -13.65
C GLY A 9 46.62 10.20 -13.09
N GLU A 10 46.25 10.31 -11.82
CA GLU A 10 45.23 9.48 -11.18
C GLU A 10 43.91 10.26 -11.00
N PHE A 11 42.79 9.54 -10.91
CA PHE A 11 41.47 10.13 -10.70
C PHE A 11 41.09 10.03 -9.22
N TYR A 12 40.77 11.15 -8.60
CA TYR A 12 40.33 11.23 -7.20
C TYR A 12 38.91 11.75 -7.11
N LEU A 13 38.17 11.31 -6.08
CA LEU A 13 36.82 11.78 -5.83
C LEU A 13 36.82 13.27 -5.48
N TRP A 14 35.93 14.06 -6.10
CA TRP A 14 35.85 15.49 -5.83
C TRP A 14 35.53 15.81 -4.37
N ASN A 15 34.58 15.07 -3.78
CA ASN A 15 34.12 15.30 -2.40
C ASN A 15 34.97 14.57 -1.34
N ALA A 16 35.87 13.67 -1.76
CA ALA A 16 36.72 12.87 -0.89
C ALA A 16 38.07 12.66 -1.60
N GLY A 17 38.91 13.70 -1.59
CA GLY A 17 40.16 13.74 -2.36
C GLY A 17 41.20 12.67 -1.97
N SER A 18 41.01 11.95 -0.86
CA SER A 18 41.84 10.81 -0.47
C SER A 18 41.43 9.49 -1.13
N LEU A 19 40.25 9.41 -1.74
CA LEU A 19 39.75 8.19 -2.37
C LEU A 19 39.99 8.22 -3.88
N LYS A 20 40.68 7.18 -4.38
CA LYS A 20 40.84 6.95 -5.82
C LYS A 20 39.51 6.55 -6.44
N CYS A 21 39.27 7.03 -7.65
CA CYS A 21 38.13 6.60 -8.45
C CYS A 21 38.42 5.25 -9.12
N TYR A 22 37.35 4.49 -9.37
CA TYR A 22 37.36 3.18 -10.03
C TYR A 22 38.06 2.06 -9.25
N GLU A 23 38.08 2.15 -7.93
CA GLU A 23 38.49 1.03 -7.09
C GLU A 23 37.51 -0.16 -7.24
N PRO A 24 37.96 -1.42 -7.17
CA PRO A 24 37.12 -2.61 -7.35
C PRO A 24 35.84 -2.63 -6.51
N TRP A 25 35.91 -2.12 -5.26
CA TRP A 25 34.77 -2.04 -4.36
C TRP A 25 33.67 -1.09 -4.86
N GLN A 26 34.00 -0.07 -5.65
CA GLN A 26 33.03 0.87 -6.21
C GLN A 26 32.12 0.19 -7.24
N PHE A 27 32.66 -0.75 -8.02
CA PHE A 27 31.87 -1.54 -8.97
C PHE A 27 30.85 -2.44 -8.27
N VAL A 28 31.15 -2.93 -7.06
CA VAL A 28 30.19 -3.68 -6.23
C VAL A 28 28.99 -2.81 -5.89
N PHE A 29 29.20 -1.55 -5.49
CA PHE A 29 28.09 -0.62 -5.21
C PHE A 29 27.27 -0.29 -6.45
N VAL A 30 27.91 -0.11 -7.60
CA VAL A 30 27.21 0.09 -8.88
C VAL A 30 26.35 -1.13 -9.22
N GLY A 31 26.87 -2.35 -9.01
CA GLY A 31 26.13 -3.59 -9.19
C GLY A 31 24.92 -3.71 -8.26
N ILE A 32 25.10 -3.44 -6.97
CA ILE A 32 24.01 -3.44 -5.96
C ILE A 32 22.95 -2.41 -6.34
N TYR A 33 23.37 -1.19 -6.72
CA TYR A 33 22.45 -0.15 -7.14
C TYR A 33 21.66 -0.52 -8.39
N GLY A 34 22.31 -1.15 -9.38
CA GLY A 34 21.64 -1.72 -10.56
C GLY A 34 20.60 -2.77 -10.18
N LEU A 35 20.90 -3.65 -9.22
CA LEU A 35 19.96 -4.64 -8.71
C LEU A 35 18.75 -3.99 -8.02
N VAL A 36 18.99 -2.96 -7.20
CA VAL A 36 17.93 -2.17 -6.55
C VAL A 36 17.03 -1.48 -7.60
N LEU A 37 17.61 -0.96 -8.69
CA LEU A 37 16.85 -0.39 -9.81
C LEU A 37 15.97 -1.41 -10.51
N LEU A 38 16.44 -2.65 -10.66
CA LEU A 38 15.68 -3.74 -11.28
C LEU A 38 14.59 -4.30 -10.37
N PHE A 39 14.72 -4.17 -9.05
CA PHE A 39 13.78 -4.70 -8.07
C PHE A 39 12.29 -4.37 -8.32
N PRO A 40 11.86 -3.10 -8.53
CA PRO A 40 10.45 -2.81 -8.82
C PRO A 40 9.96 -3.45 -10.12
N ILE A 41 10.83 -3.56 -11.13
CA ILE A 41 10.52 -4.20 -12.41
C ILE A 41 10.35 -5.71 -12.21
N LEU A 42 11.25 -6.36 -11.46
CA LEU A 42 11.18 -7.79 -11.14
C LEU A 42 9.92 -8.13 -10.33
N ILE A 43 9.53 -7.29 -9.36
CA ILE A 43 8.28 -7.46 -8.63
C ILE A 43 7.08 -7.35 -9.57
N CYS A 44 7.04 -6.28 -10.38
CA CYS A 44 5.93 -6.07 -11.32
C CYS A 44 5.82 -7.25 -12.29
N TRP A 45 6.95 -7.70 -12.85
CA TRP A 45 7.02 -8.86 -13.74
C TRP A 45 6.57 -10.15 -13.06
N ARG A 46 7.01 -10.41 -11.82
CA ARG A 46 6.58 -11.59 -11.05
C ARG A 46 5.08 -11.57 -10.76
N LEU A 47 4.54 -10.42 -10.36
CA LEU A 47 3.11 -10.25 -10.09
C LEU A 47 2.27 -10.35 -11.36
N TRP A 48 2.79 -9.87 -12.48
CA TRP A 48 2.17 -10.01 -13.80
C TRP A 48 2.15 -11.47 -14.25
N ARG A 49 3.27 -12.19 -14.11
CA ARG A 49 3.34 -13.62 -14.42
C ARG A 49 2.37 -14.43 -13.56
N LEU A 50 2.26 -14.12 -12.27
CA LEU A 50 1.29 -14.76 -11.38
C LEU A 50 -0.15 -14.50 -11.83
N SER A 51 -0.45 -13.29 -12.32
CA SER A 51 -1.78 -12.96 -12.84
C SER A 51 -2.16 -13.70 -14.13
N GLN A 52 -1.17 -14.18 -14.90
CA GLN A 52 -1.40 -14.96 -16.11
C GLN A 52 -1.65 -16.45 -15.82
N GLU A 53 -1.08 -16.99 -14.74
CA GLU A 53 -1.06 -18.43 -14.47
C GLU A 53 -2.28 -18.93 -13.67
N TYR A 54 -2.94 -18.05 -12.92
CA TYR A 54 -4.02 -18.40 -11.99
C TYR A 54 -5.29 -17.58 -12.26
N ASP A 55 -6.44 -18.14 -11.90
CA ASP A 55 -7.70 -17.40 -11.92
C ASP A 55 -7.69 -16.25 -10.91
N GLU A 56 -8.41 -15.17 -11.25
CA GLU A 56 -8.37 -13.89 -10.55
C GLU A 56 -8.65 -14.02 -9.03
N THR A 57 -9.55 -14.91 -8.65
CA THR A 57 -9.91 -15.16 -7.24
C THR A 57 -8.74 -15.76 -6.44
N VAL A 58 -8.05 -16.75 -7.01
CA VAL A 58 -6.89 -17.40 -6.38
C VAL A 58 -5.70 -16.44 -6.35
N VAL A 59 -5.47 -15.67 -7.41
CA VAL A 59 -4.40 -14.65 -7.46
C VAL A 59 -4.59 -13.63 -6.34
N VAL A 60 -5.81 -13.11 -6.17
CA VAL A 60 -6.11 -12.14 -5.12
C VAL A 60 -5.80 -12.74 -3.75
N GLN A 61 -6.24 -13.96 -3.47
CA GLN A 61 -6.01 -14.61 -2.17
C GLN A 61 -4.53 -14.87 -1.90
N VAL A 62 -3.79 -15.44 -2.86
CA VAL A 62 -2.34 -15.68 -2.75
C VAL A 62 -1.58 -14.37 -2.56
N ARG A 63 -2.00 -13.30 -3.24
CA ARG A 63 -1.37 -11.98 -3.12
C ARG A 63 -1.65 -11.35 -1.77
N TYR A 64 -2.86 -11.47 -1.24
CA TYR A 64 -3.20 -10.98 0.11
C TYR A 64 -2.47 -11.75 1.20
N LEU A 65 -2.28 -13.07 1.08
CA LEU A 65 -1.60 -13.87 2.09
C LEU A 65 -0.09 -13.63 2.10
N ASN A 66 0.55 -13.70 0.93
CA ASN A 66 2.02 -13.61 0.84
C ASN A 66 2.52 -12.15 0.82
N TYR A 67 1.69 -11.20 0.39
CA TYR A 67 2.06 -9.80 0.19
C TYR A 67 1.07 -8.84 0.87
N ALA A 68 0.51 -9.25 2.02
CA ALA A 68 -0.45 -8.46 2.80
C ALA A 68 0.01 -7.01 3.02
N ALA A 69 1.30 -6.82 3.30
CA ALA A 69 1.90 -5.50 3.53
C ALA A 69 1.79 -4.58 2.30
N PHE A 70 1.83 -5.15 1.09
CA PHE A 70 1.84 -4.41 -0.17
C PHE A 70 0.46 -4.26 -0.80
N THR A 71 -0.45 -5.21 -0.63
CA THR A 71 -1.76 -5.16 -1.31
C THR A 71 -2.86 -4.52 -0.51
N ARG A 72 -2.76 -4.48 0.82
CA ARG A 72 -3.89 -4.08 1.68
C ARG A 72 -4.35 -2.63 1.48
N SER A 73 -3.46 -1.75 1.03
CA SER A 73 -3.75 -0.31 0.86
C SER A 73 -4.33 0.06 -0.51
N TYR A 74 -4.27 -0.84 -1.51
CA TYR A 74 -4.60 -0.52 -2.90
C TYR A 74 -5.85 -1.24 -3.39
N SER A 75 -6.48 -0.68 -4.42
CA SER A 75 -7.57 -1.34 -5.14
C SER A 75 -7.08 -2.63 -5.82
N LYS A 76 -7.96 -3.63 -5.94
CA LYS A 76 -7.68 -4.92 -6.63
C LYS A 76 -7.09 -4.71 -8.04
N ARG A 77 -7.51 -3.64 -8.72
CA ARG A 77 -7.09 -3.30 -10.09
C ARG A 77 -5.73 -2.57 -10.17
N SER A 78 -5.25 -2.01 -9.07
CA SER A 78 -4.07 -1.14 -9.02
C SER A 78 -2.88 -1.75 -8.29
N TRP A 79 -2.77 -3.08 -8.30
CA TRP A 79 -1.70 -3.83 -7.63
C TRP A 79 -0.29 -3.48 -8.11
N TRP A 80 -0.13 -3.04 -9.36
CA TRP A 80 1.14 -2.64 -9.96
C TRP A 80 1.63 -1.28 -9.43
N TYR A 81 0.75 -0.51 -8.78
CA TYR A 81 1.05 0.84 -8.34
C TYR A 81 2.12 0.87 -7.23
N GLU A 82 2.21 -0.18 -6.41
CA GLU A 82 3.27 -0.29 -5.39
C GLU A 82 4.67 -0.30 -6.03
N SER A 83 4.83 -1.04 -7.14
CA SER A 83 6.07 -1.03 -7.92
C SER A 83 6.39 0.37 -8.45
N VAL A 84 5.38 1.16 -8.81
CA VAL A 84 5.55 2.55 -9.24
C VAL A 84 5.95 3.46 -8.09
N MET A 85 5.40 3.27 -6.88
CA MET A 85 5.80 4.04 -5.69
C MET A 85 7.27 3.80 -5.31
N MET A 86 7.71 2.55 -5.39
CA MET A 86 9.13 2.21 -5.21
C MET A 86 9.99 2.78 -6.34
N GLY A 87 9.55 2.62 -7.58
CA GLY A 87 10.22 3.17 -8.77
C GLY A 87 10.40 4.67 -8.70
N ARG A 88 9.39 5.41 -8.23
CA ARG A 88 9.47 6.86 -7.97
C ARG A 88 10.62 7.23 -7.03
N ARG A 89 10.74 6.53 -5.89
CA ARG A 89 11.78 6.83 -4.89
C ARG A 89 13.17 6.62 -5.49
N ILE A 90 13.33 5.50 -6.19
CA ILE A 90 14.57 5.17 -6.86
C ILE A 90 14.87 6.19 -7.95
N LEU A 91 13.89 6.60 -8.75
CA LEU A 91 14.03 7.61 -9.80
C LEU A 91 14.53 8.94 -9.25
N ILE A 92 13.93 9.45 -8.16
CA ILE A 92 14.34 10.71 -7.52
C ILE A 92 15.79 10.61 -7.00
N ILE A 93 16.13 9.52 -6.31
CA ILE A 93 17.50 9.27 -5.83
C ILE A 93 18.49 9.19 -7.00
N SER A 94 18.07 8.59 -8.13
CA SER A 94 18.88 8.44 -9.33
C SER A 94 19.20 9.78 -9.98
N ILE A 95 18.19 10.65 -10.12
CA ILE A 95 18.38 12.00 -10.67
C ILE A 95 19.28 12.82 -9.75
N TYR A 96 19.06 12.77 -8.44
CA TYR A 96 19.89 13.48 -7.47
C TYR A 96 21.35 13.01 -7.49
N SER A 97 21.59 11.71 -7.70
CA SER A 97 22.91 11.10 -7.70
C SER A 97 23.61 11.15 -9.07
N ALA A 98 22.98 11.77 -10.07
CA ALA A 98 23.52 11.88 -11.41
C ALA A 98 24.68 12.88 -11.44
N PRO A 99 25.81 12.56 -12.11
CA PRO A 99 27.00 13.41 -12.14
C PRO A 99 26.84 14.44 -13.26
N VAL A 100 25.91 15.38 -13.10
CA VAL A 100 25.66 16.43 -14.08
C VAL A 100 26.31 17.72 -13.58
N ASP A 101 27.20 18.29 -14.38
CA ASP A 101 27.95 19.51 -14.00
C ASP A 101 27.05 20.74 -13.86
N ASN A 102 25.87 20.71 -14.50
CA ASN A 102 24.89 21.79 -14.49
C ASN A 102 23.83 21.60 -13.39
N PRO A 103 23.90 22.32 -12.25
CA PRO A 103 22.95 22.16 -11.15
C PRO A 103 21.52 22.58 -11.55
N ASN A 104 21.39 23.56 -12.45
CA ASN A 104 20.08 24.00 -12.97
C ASN A 104 19.39 22.89 -13.77
N LEU A 105 20.14 22.07 -14.50
CA LEU A 105 19.61 20.93 -15.24
C LEU A 105 19.07 19.85 -14.28
N ILE A 106 19.82 19.52 -13.22
CA ILE A 106 19.36 18.56 -12.20
C ILE A 106 18.07 19.05 -11.54
N ARG A 107 18.02 20.33 -11.14
CA ARG A 107 16.83 20.94 -10.53
C ARG A 107 15.62 20.86 -11.47
N ALA A 108 15.80 21.21 -12.75
CA ALA A 108 14.75 21.14 -13.76
C ALA A 108 14.26 19.70 -13.99
N LEU A 109 15.18 18.73 -14.09
CA LEU A 109 14.85 17.31 -14.22
C LEU A 109 14.08 16.78 -13.00
N MET A 110 14.47 17.20 -11.79
CA MET A 110 13.74 16.85 -10.56
C MET A 110 12.32 17.43 -10.56
N ALA A 111 12.15 18.71 -10.91
CA ALA A 111 10.83 19.33 -10.99
C ALA A 111 9.95 18.64 -12.04
N PHE A 112 10.50 18.33 -13.23
CA PHE A 112 9.80 17.60 -14.27
C PHE A 112 9.40 16.19 -13.82
N ALA A 113 10.31 15.45 -13.19
CA ALA A 113 10.02 14.12 -12.64
C ALA A 113 8.92 14.17 -11.59
N CYS A 114 8.99 15.09 -10.62
CA CYS A 114 7.96 15.28 -9.60
C CYS A 114 6.59 15.64 -10.22
N GLY A 115 6.58 16.51 -11.23
CA GLY A 115 5.35 16.88 -11.94
C GLY A 115 4.74 15.72 -12.73
N GLY A 116 5.57 14.94 -13.44
CA GLY A 116 5.13 13.74 -14.14
C GLY A 116 4.56 12.68 -13.20
N ILE A 117 5.18 12.47 -12.04
CA ILE A 117 4.68 11.57 -10.99
C ILE A 117 3.35 12.08 -10.44
N LEU A 118 3.22 13.37 -10.15
CA LEU A 118 1.97 13.97 -9.66
C LEU A 118 0.85 13.79 -10.69
N ALA A 119 1.11 14.07 -11.97
CA ALA A 119 0.14 13.88 -13.05
C ALA A 119 -0.27 12.42 -13.19
N PHE A 120 0.69 11.49 -13.13
CA PHE A 120 0.43 10.06 -13.18
C PHE A 120 -0.44 9.60 -11.99
N HIS A 121 -0.15 10.07 -10.79
CA HIS A 121 -0.95 9.76 -9.60
C HIS A 121 -2.37 10.31 -9.70
N ALA A 122 -2.52 11.57 -10.14
CA ALA A 122 -3.80 12.22 -10.31
C ALA A 122 -4.69 11.49 -11.34
N TYR A 123 -4.08 10.91 -12.37
CA TYR A 123 -4.75 10.08 -13.36
C TYR A 123 -5.13 8.70 -12.81
N ALA A 124 -4.19 8.00 -12.14
CA ALA A 124 -4.38 6.60 -11.74
C ALA A 124 -5.27 6.41 -10.49
N ARG A 125 -5.28 7.36 -9.54
CA ARG A 125 -6.03 7.32 -8.26
C ARG A 125 -6.08 5.91 -7.63
N PRO A 126 -4.92 5.35 -7.26
CA PRO A 126 -4.74 3.92 -7.00
C PRO A 126 -5.28 3.45 -5.66
N PHE A 127 -5.48 4.36 -4.69
CA PHE A 127 -5.93 3.98 -3.36
C PHE A 127 -7.43 3.68 -3.35
N LEU A 128 -7.79 2.68 -2.55
CA LEU A 128 -9.17 2.26 -2.35
C LEU A 128 -9.99 3.37 -1.67
N LYS A 129 -9.41 4.02 -0.64
CA LYS A 129 -10.05 5.12 0.09
C LYS A 129 -9.76 6.46 -0.60
N LYS A 130 -10.82 7.26 -0.83
CA LYS A 130 -10.72 8.61 -1.42
C LYS A 130 -9.84 9.54 -0.58
N GLU A 131 -9.91 9.41 0.73
CA GLU A 131 -9.11 10.19 1.69
C GLU A 131 -7.60 9.98 1.45
N ASN A 132 -7.16 8.72 1.30
CA ASN A 132 -5.75 8.42 1.04
C ASN A 132 -5.27 8.98 -0.31
N ASN A 133 -6.09 8.92 -1.36
CA ASN A 133 -5.78 9.55 -2.64
C ASN A 133 -5.61 11.07 -2.49
N PHE A 134 -6.46 11.72 -1.67
CA PHE A 134 -6.35 13.15 -1.40
C PHE A 134 -5.05 13.48 -0.67
N TYR A 135 -4.71 12.75 0.40
CA TYR A 135 -3.48 12.98 1.16
C TYR A 135 -2.23 12.78 0.30
N GLU A 136 -2.15 11.69 -0.47
CA GLU A 136 -1.01 11.46 -1.35
C GLU A 136 -0.90 12.55 -2.43
N THR A 137 -2.03 13.00 -2.98
CA THR A 137 -2.04 14.11 -3.95
C THR A 137 -1.53 15.41 -3.33
N VAL A 138 -1.93 15.74 -2.09
CA VAL A 138 -1.42 16.92 -1.38
C VAL A 138 0.08 16.80 -1.14
N LEU A 139 0.57 15.65 -0.67
CA LEU A 139 2.00 15.42 -0.43
C LEU A 139 2.82 15.53 -1.74
N LEU A 140 2.30 14.95 -2.83
CA LEU A 140 2.91 15.03 -4.15
C LEU A 140 2.91 16.46 -4.70
N MET A 141 1.81 17.19 -4.51
CA MET A 141 1.71 18.59 -4.90
C MET A 141 2.73 19.43 -4.14
N THR A 142 2.83 19.27 -2.82
CA THR A 142 3.85 19.97 -2.02
C THR A 142 5.26 19.63 -2.51
N LEU A 143 5.56 18.36 -2.75
CA LEU A 143 6.87 17.94 -3.26
C LEU A 143 7.17 18.59 -4.63
N PHE A 144 6.18 18.64 -5.52
CA PHE A 144 6.30 19.30 -6.81
C PHE A 144 6.52 20.81 -6.69
N LEU A 145 5.81 21.48 -5.78
CA LEU A 145 5.99 22.91 -5.51
C LEU A 145 7.38 23.21 -4.96
N VAL A 146 7.87 22.43 -4.00
CA VAL A 146 9.23 22.56 -3.46
C VAL A 146 10.27 22.34 -4.55
N ALA A 147 10.10 21.31 -5.38
CA ALA A 147 11.00 21.04 -6.51
C ALA A 147 10.99 22.19 -7.53
N THR A 148 9.81 22.75 -7.83
CA THR A 148 9.65 23.88 -8.77
C THR A 148 10.27 25.16 -8.22
N LEU A 149 10.02 25.50 -6.95
CA LEU A 149 10.65 26.66 -6.32
C LEU A 149 12.17 26.55 -6.30
N SER A 150 12.71 25.34 -6.13
CA SER A 150 14.16 25.10 -6.19
C SER A 150 14.77 25.37 -7.57
N THR A 151 13.96 25.48 -8.63
CA THR A 151 14.43 25.84 -9.99
C THR A 151 14.47 27.34 -10.23
N VAL A 152 13.69 28.12 -9.49
CA VAL A 152 13.55 29.56 -9.68
C VAL A 152 14.71 30.26 -8.98
N ASP A 153 15.64 30.81 -9.76
CA ASP A 153 16.77 31.58 -9.24
C ASP A 153 16.34 33.06 -9.13
N THR A 154 15.76 33.46 -7.99
CA THR A 154 15.40 34.86 -7.71
C THR A 154 16.48 35.57 -6.91
N ALA A 155 16.63 36.88 -7.16
CA ALA A 155 17.59 37.73 -6.43
C ALA A 155 17.35 37.76 -4.91
N ASP A 156 16.09 37.66 -4.46
CA ASP A 156 15.70 37.65 -3.04
C ASP A 156 15.69 36.24 -2.44
N LYS A 157 16.88 35.73 -2.13
CA LYS A 157 17.07 34.39 -1.57
C LYS A 157 16.39 34.20 -0.20
N SER A 158 16.37 35.23 0.63
CA SER A 158 15.80 35.18 1.98
C SER A 158 14.30 34.88 1.97
N THR A 159 13.52 35.57 1.14
CA THR A 159 12.06 35.37 1.03
C THR A 159 11.73 33.96 0.51
N MET A 160 12.49 33.45 -0.46
CA MET A 160 12.29 32.11 -0.99
C MET A 160 12.59 31.01 0.04
N GLU A 161 13.63 31.18 0.85
CA GLU A 161 13.95 30.22 1.92
C GLU A 161 12.81 30.10 2.95
N TYR A 162 12.18 31.22 3.33
CA TYR A 162 11.00 31.19 4.21
C TYR A 162 9.81 30.49 3.57
N VAL A 163 9.51 30.78 2.29
CA VAL A 163 8.41 30.15 1.55
C VAL A 163 8.64 28.64 1.41
N GLN A 164 9.86 28.23 1.04
CA GLN A 164 10.25 26.83 0.93
C GLN A 164 10.14 26.11 2.27
N THR A 165 10.61 26.74 3.35
CA THR A 165 10.50 26.18 4.71
C THR A 165 9.03 26.01 5.11
N GLY A 166 8.19 27.01 4.84
CA GLY A 166 6.75 26.93 5.08
C GLY A 166 6.10 25.76 4.34
N LEU A 167 6.42 25.58 3.06
CA LEU A 167 5.94 24.45 2.25
C LEU A 167 6.39 23.10 2.80
N CYS A 168 7.62 22.99 3.32
CA CYS A 168 8.12 21.77 3.95
C CYS A 168 7.40 21.44 5.27
N ILE A 169 6.88 22.45 5.98
CA ILE A 169 6.14 22.26 7.23
C ILE A 169 4.71 21.74 6.97
N ILE A 170 4.10 22.04 5.82
CA ILE A 170 2.73 21.63 5.51
C ILE A 170 2.53 20.09 5.66
N PRO A 171 3.34 19.22 5.04
CA PRO A 171 3.27 17.76 5.24
C PRO A 171 3.46 17.33 6.71
N LEU A 172 4.34 18.02 7.43
CA LEU A 172 4.65 17.73 8.83
C LEU A 172 3.46 18.00 9.75
N ILE A 173 2.60 18.97 9.43
CA ILE A 173 1.37 19.25 10.19
C ILE A 173 0.33 18.13 9.99
N PHE A 174 0.28 17.50 8.82
CA PHE A 174 -0.67 16.42 8.54
C PHE A 174 -0.31 15.11 9.24
N LEU A 175 0.98 14.84 9.49
CA LEU A 175 1.45 13.63 10.15
C LEU A 175 0.86 13.41 11.56
N PRO A 176 0.90 14.37 12.51
CA PRO A 176 0.34 14.18 13.84
C PRO A 176 -1.18 13.98 13.78
N TRP A 177 -1.88 14.68 12.87
CA TRP A 177 -3.32 14.47 12.66
C TRP A 177 -3.65 13.06 12.18
N LEU A 178 -2.86 12.54 11.21
CA LEU A 178 -2.98 11.15 10.74
C LEU A 178 -2.65 10.15 11.83
N CYS A 179 -1.62 10.41 12.65
CA CYS A 179 -1.27 9.57 13.80
C CYS A 179 -2.40 9.49 14.81
N ILE A 180 -3.06 10.61 15.14
CA ILE A 180 -4.21 10.63 16.06
C ILE A 180 -5.36 9.79 15.50
N LYS A 181 -5.73 9.99 14.23
CA LYS A 181 -6.78 9.20 13.55
C LYS A 181 -6.43 7.72 13.50
N TYR A 182 -5.18 7.37 13.19
CA TYR A 182 -4.72 6.00 13.10
C TYR A 182 -4.71 5.32 14.47
N CYS A 183 -4.20 5.99 15.50
CA CYS A 183 -4.25 5.51 16.88
C CYS A 183 -5.70 5.32 17.34
N GLY A 184 -6.59 6.28 17.06
CA GLY A 184 -8.02 6.16 17.36
C GLY A 184 -8.66 4.95 16.69
N ALA A 185 -8.44 4.76 15.38
CA ALA A 185 -8.96 3.62 14.64
C ALA A 185 -8.44 2.29 15.20
N LYS A 186 -7.16 2.21 15.58
CA LYS A 186 -6.56 1.01 16.18
C LYS A 186 -7.16 0.70 17.56
N VAL A 187 -7.38 1.73 18.39
CA VAL A 187 -8.02 1.58 19.71
C VAL A 187 -9.48 1.11 19.55
N HIS A 188 -10.23 1.67 18.61
CA HIS A 188 -11.59 1.22 18.33
C HIS A 188 -11.65 -0.22 17.82
N ALA A 189 -10.73 -0.61 16.93
CA ALA A 189 -10.63 -1.99 16.44
C ALA A 189 -10.29 -2.97 17.58
N ALA A 190 -9.35 -2.63 18.46
CA ALA A 190 -9.01 -3.45 19.62
C ALA A 190 -10.22 -3.64 20.57
N LYS A 191 -10.95 -2.56 20.87
CA LYS A 191 -12.17 -2.62 21.69
C LYS A 191 -13.28 -3.44 21.04
N LYS A 192 -13.40 -3.41 19.71
CA LYS A 192 -14.37 -4.22 18.99
C LYS A 192 -14.02 -5.71 19.10
N ASN A 193 -12.77 -6.06 18.81
CA ASN A 193 -12.30 -7.45 18.93
C ASN A 193 -12.47 -8.00 20.36
N GLU A 194 -12.27 -7.16 21.37
CA GLU A 194 -12.51 -7.54 22.77
C GLU A 194 -13.99 -7.85 23.03
N LYS A 195 -14.91 -7.01 22.56
CA LYS A 195 -16.36 -7.25 22.68
C LYS A 195 -16.81 -8.51 21.94
N ASP A 196 -16.32 -8.69 20.72
CA ASP A 196 -16.64 -9.86 19.89
C ASP A 196 -16.15 -11.14 20.60
N SER A 197 -14.92 -11.13 21.15
CA SER A 197 -14.38 -12.27 21.93
C SER A 197 -15.12 -12.54 23.25
N LYS A 198 -15.79 -11.53 23.82
CA LYS A 198 -16.61 -11.68 25.03
C LYS A 198 -17.98 -12.27 24.70
N TYR A 199 -18.55 -11.91 23.55
CA TYR A 199 -19.80 -12.45 23.05
C TYR A 199 -19.66 -13.93 22.67
N GLU A 200 -18.55 -14.32 22.02
CA GLU A 200 -18.28 -15.73 21.68
C GLU A 200 -18.20 -16.61 22.93
N ARG A 201 -17.54 -16.17 24.01
CA ARG A 201 -17.48 -16.92 25.27
C ARG A 201 -18.85 -17.08 25.94
N MET A 202 -19.67 -16.02 25.96
CA MET A 202 -21.03 -16.11 26.51
C MET A 202 -21.89 -17.13 25.76
N LYS A 203 -21.69 -17.25 24.44
CA LYS A 203 -22.41 -18.22 23.61
C LYS A 203 -21.92 -19.66 23.82
N GLU A 204 -20.64 -19.85 24.09
CA GLU A 204 -20.10 -21.17 24.48
C GLU A 204 -20.64 -21.62 25.84
N ASP A 205 -20.74 -20.72 26.82
CA ASP A 205 -21.31 -21.02 28.15
C ASP A 205 -22.81 -21.37 28.09
N GLU A 206 -23.59 -20.68 27.26
CA GLU A 206 -25.03 -20.95 27.07
C GLU A 206 -25.29 -22.31 26.41
N ASN A 207 -24.46 -22.72 25.45
CA ASN A 207 -24.57 -24.04 24.82
C ASN A 207 -24.22 -25.17 25.80
N HIS A 208 -23.23 -24.99 26.68
CA HIS A 208 -22.87 -26.03 27.65
C HIS A 208 -23.93 -26.23 28.76
N GLY A 209 -24.71 -25.20 29.09
CA GLY A 209 -25.76 -25.29 30.12
C GLY A 209 -27.03 -26.04 29.68
N ASN A 210 -27.27 -26.19 28.38
CA ASN A 210 -28.46 -26.90 27.87
C ASN A 210 -28.25 -28.40 27.64
N GLU A 211 -27.03 -28.93 27.78
CA GLU A 211 -26.75 -30.37 27.62
C GLU A 211 -26.85 -31.17 28.95
N GLU A 212 -27.05 -30.52 30.10
CA GLU A 212 -27.09 -31.18 31.42
C GLU A 212 -28.51 -31.31 32.03
N GLY A 213 -29.57 -31.20 31.22
CA GLY A 213 -30.95 -31.21 31.73
C GLY A 213 -31.98 -31.86 30.82
N ASP A 214 -31.76 -33.12 30.42
CA ASP A 214 -32.79 -34.00 29.86
C ASP A 214 -32.44 -35.47 30.15
N ASP A 215 -32.47 -35.83 31.44
CA ASP A 215 -32.73 -37.19 31.90
C ASP A 215 -33.81 -37.05 32.99
N ASP A 216 -34.94 -37.73 32.80
CA ASP A 216 -36.14 -37.78 33.64
C ASP A 216 -37.27 -36.78 33.32
N ASN A 217 -38.08 -37.10 32.29
CA ASN A 217 -39.52 -37.26 32.48
C ASN A 217 -40.16 -37.98 31.28
N ASP A 218 -40.44 -39.26 31.51
CA ASP A 218 -41.45 -40.06 30.80
C ASP A 218 -42.86 -39.48 30.99
N ASP A 219 -43.67 -39.70 29.96
CA ASP A 219 -45.14 -39.69 29.93
C ASP A 219 -45.88 -38.35 30.12
N ASN A 220 -46.28 -37.74 29.00
CA ASN A 220 -47.69 -37.35 28.87
C ASN A 220 -48.18 -37.21 27.42
N ASP A 221 -49.41 -37.68 27.27
CA ASP A 221 -50.20 -37.89 26.06
C ASP A 221 -50.51 -36.62 25.23
N ASN A 222 -50.86 -36.89 23.96
CA ASN A 222 -51.87 -36.24 23.11
C ASN A 222 -52.29 -34.80 23.45
N ASP A 223 -52.28 -33.89 22.47
CA ASP A 223 -53.45 -33.74 21.58
C ASP A 223 -53.20 -32.71 20.46
N ASN A 224 -54.00 -32.87 19.41
CA ASN A 224 -54.11 -32.06 18.22
C ASN A 224 -54.22 -30.54 18.46
N ASN A 225 -53.64 -29.72 17.58
CA ASN A 225 -54.45 -28.74 16.86
C ASN A 225 -53.73 -28.08 15.67
N ASP A 226 -54.42 -28.18 14.53
CA ASP A 226 -54.27 -27.34 13.37
C ASP A 226 -54.67 -25.87 13.66
N ASN A 227 -54.08 -24.96 12.88
CA ASN A 227 -54.66 -23.76 12.28
C ASN A 227 -54.01 -22.40 12.57
N GLU A 228 -53.82 -21.70 11.44
CA GLU A 228 -53.93 -20.26 11.20
C GLU A 228 -52.81 -19.36 11.74
N ARG A 229 -51.95 -18.81 10.87
CA ARG A 229 -52.16 -17.64 9.99
C ARG A 229 -51.58 -16.39 10.65
N GLU A 230 -50.54 -15.81 10.06
CA GLU A 230 -50.49 -14.35 9.86
C GLU A 230 -49.38 -13.95 8.88
N GLU A 231 -49.81 -13.41 7.75
CA GLU A 231 -49.04 -12.55 6.86
C GLU A 231 -48.58 -11.31 7.65
N ARG A 232 -47.28 -10.98 7.60
CA ARG A 232 -46.86 -9.59 7.85
C ARG A 232 -45.59 -9.17 7.13
N SER A 233 -45.85 -8.42 6.05
CA SER A 233 -45.21 -7.17 5.65
C SER A 233 -43.79 -7.20 5.10
N ASP A 234 -43.74 -7.12 3.77
CA ASP A 234 -42.88 -6.18 3.06
C ASP A 234 -42.77 -4.83 3.79
N TYR A 235 -41.54 -4.38 4.08
CA TYR A 235 -41.05 -2.99 4.04
C TYR A 235 -39.62 -2.95 4.61
N ASN A 236 -38.60 -2.98 3.75
CA ASN A 236 -37.77 -1.79 3.49
C ASN A 236 -36.58 -2.15 2.61
N GLN A 237 -36.70 -1.72 1.37
CA GLN A 237 -35.59 -1.54 0.47
C GLN A 237 -34.98 -0.15 0.76
N GLN A 238 -33.65 -0.12 0.75
CA GLN A 238 -32.84 1.01 0.29
C GLN A 238 -32.38 2.06 1.33
N SER A 239 -31.39 1.67 2.15
CA SER A 239 -30.27 2.57 2.47
C SER A 239 -28.97 2.00 1.88
N LEU A 240 -28.40 2.75 0.94
CA LEU A 240 -27.06 2.51 0.40
C LEU A 240 -26.02 2.70 1.52
N ASP A 241 -25.64 1.60 2.17
CA ASP A 241 -24.52 1.58 3.10
C ASP A 241 -23.22 1.18 2.36
N PRO A 242 -22.16 1.99 2.40
CA PRO A 242 -20.84 1.64 1.88
C PRO A 242 -20.06 0.77 2.90
N GLN A 243 -20.72 -0.24 3.49
CA GLN A 243 -20.12 -1.15 4.48
C GLN A 243 -19.90 -2.58 3.98
N ASN A 244 -20.06 -2.86 2.68
CA ASN A 244 -19.78 -4.19 2.13
C ASN A 244 -18.27 -4.49 1.95
N GLU A 245 -17.43 -3.95 2.83
CA GLU A 245 -16.04 -4.31 3.04
C GLU A 245 -15.80 -4.67 4.52
N MET A 246 -16.36 -5.78 5.00
CA MET A 246 -15.71 -6.71 5.95
C MET A 246 -16.70 -7.76 6.46
N SER A 247 -17.08 -8.68 5.58
CA SER A 247 -17.41 -10.06 5.95
C SER A 247 -16.36 -10.97 5.32
N LEU A 248 -15.12 -10.85 5.82
CA LEU A 248 -14.02 -11.78 5.53
C LEU A 248 -13.46 -12.40 6.82
N SER A 249 -14.20 -12.26 7.92
CA SER A 249 -13.90 -12.85 9.23
C SER A 249 -14.88 -13.98 9.53
N SER A 250 -14.84 -15.04 8.72
CA SER A 250 -15.31 -16.40 9.06
C SER A 250 -15.07 -17.40 7.93
N VAL A 251 -14.01 -17.24 7.13
CA VAL A 251 -13.54 -18.36 6.31
C VAL A 251 -12.73 -19.25 7.24
N SER A 252 -13.43 -20.22 7.84
CA SER A 252 -12.80 -21.35 8.53
C SER A 252 -11.79 -21.99 7.59
N PHE A 253 -10.54 -22.03 8.03
CA PHE A 253 -9.41 -22.50 7.25
C PHE A 253 -9.45 -24.03 7.22
N ASP A 254 -10.27 -24.57 6.33
CA ASP A 254 -10.22 -25.98 6.00
C ASP A 254 -8.91 -26.22 5.24
N THR A 255 -7.89 -26.75 5.94
CA THR A 255 -6.58 -27.16 5.40
C THR A 255 -6.68 -28.39 4.50
N GLY A 256 -7.84 -28.61 3.87
CA GLY A 256 -8.00 -29.52 2.76
C GLY A 256 -7.12 -29.07 1.60
N THR A 257 -6.11 -29.88 1.29
CA THR A 257 -5.24 -29.81 0.10
C THR A 257 -6.08 -29.79 -1.19
N ARG A 258 -6.65 -28.64 -1.54
CA ARG A 258 -7.30 -28.43 -2.83
C ARG A 258 -6.21 -28.25 -3.88
N SER A 259 -6.05 -29.31 -4.67
CA SER A 259 -5.26 -29.34 -5.89
C SER A 259 -5.55 -28.08 -6.73
N LEU A 260 -4.55 -27.19 -6.79
CA LEU A 260 -4.59 -25.99 -7.61
C LEU A 260 -4.71 -26.40 -9.08
N LYS A 261 -5.90 -26.25 -9.68
CA LYS A 261 -6.11 -26.42 -11.12
C LYS A 261 -5.30 -25.35 -11.86
N LYS A 262 -4.12 -25.75 -12.33
CA LYS A 262 -3.27 -24.96 -13.20
C LYS A 262 -4.01 -24.69 -14.51
N LYS A 263 -4.13 -23.43 -14.92
CA LYS A 263 -4.71 -23.07 -16.22
C LYS A 263 -3.78 -23.63 -17.30
N LYS A 264 -4.18 -24.71 -17.98
CA LYS A 264 -3.47 -25.22 -19.16
C LYS A 264 -3.65 -24.20 -20.27
N ASN A 265 -2.75 -23.23 -20.35
CA ASN A 265 -2.66 -22.35 -21.50
C ASN A 265 -2.05 -23.15 -22.66
N THR A 266 -2.92 -23.73 -23.47
CA THR A 266 -2.60 -24.19 -24.82
C THR A 266 -2.41 -22.94 -25.69
N LEU A 267 -1.22 -22.35 -25.65
CA LEU A 267 -0.79 -21.36 -26.64
C LEU A 267 -0.09 -22.13 -27.76
N LEU A 268 -0.87 -22.49 -28.78
CA LEU A 268 -0.38 -22.62 -30.15
C LEU A 268 -0.02 -21.21 -30.60
N PHE A 269 1.27 -20.90 -30.72
CA PHE A 269 1.89 -20.02 -31.74
C PHE A 269 3.41 -20.04 -31.56
#